data_AF-H3RFE0-F1
#
_entry.id   AF-H3RFE0-F1
#
_cell.length_a   1.000
_cell.length_b   1.000
_cell.length_c   1.000
_cell.angle_alpha   90.00
_cell.angle_beta   90.00
_cell.angle_gamma   90.00
#
_symmetry.space_group_name_H-M   'P 1'
#
loop_
_entity.id
_entity.type
_entity.pdbx_description
1 polymer ?
#
loop_
_entity_poly.entity_id
_entity_poly.type
_entity_poly.pdbx_seq_one_letter_code
_entity_poly.pdbx_strand_id
1 'polypeptide(L)' 'MGLKADDCATAAICVCCHDSIDNGSKLSRDERRQLMDRAIVLTVIQIARLGLVVPA' A
#
# COMPACT_ATOMS: atom_id res chain seq x y z
N MET A 1 11.19 11.94 13.51
CA MET A 1 9.85 12.39 13.09
C MET A 1 9.36 11.42 12.03
N GLY A 2 8.39 10.55 12.33
CA GLY A 2 7.83 9.66 11.31
C GLY A 2 6.95 10.49 10.37
N LEU A 3 7.29 10.55 9.09
CA LEU A 3 6.39 11.12 8.09
C LEU A 3 5.14 10.24 8.07
N LYS A 4 3.96 10.83 8.32
CA LYS A 4 2.71 10.12 8.03
C LYS A 4 2.53 10.17 6.51
N ALA A 5 2.30 9.02 5.90
CA ALA A 5 1.93 8.95 4.49
C ALA A 5 0.53 9.54 4.30
N ASP A 6 0.27 10.10 3.12
CA ASP A 6 -1.09 10.45 2.71
C ASP A 6 -1.94 9.17 2.60
N ASP A 7 -3.25 9.30 2.81
CA ASP A 7 -4.18 8.17 2.71
C ASP A 7 -4.12 7.50 1.32
N CYS A 8 -3.92 8.30 0.27
CA CYS A 8 -3.78 7.81 -1.11
C CYS A 8 -2.47 7.05 -1.38
N ALA A 9 -1.49 7.16 -0.47
CA ALA A 9 -0.22 6.44 -0.50
C ALA A 9 -0.18 5.26 0.49
N THR A 10 -1.35 4.85 1.00
CA THR A 10 -1.48 3.76 1.97
C THR A 10 -2.15 2.54 1.34
N ALA A 11 -1.63 1.34 1.61
CA ALA A 11 -2.21 0.08 1.16
C ALA A 11 -3.12 -0.54 2.22
N ALA A 12 -4.34 -0.94 1.83
CA ALA A 12 -5.23 -1.73 2.66
C ALA A 12 -4.90 -3.23 2.53
N ILE A 13 -3.98 -3.73 3.37
CA ILE A 13 -3.52 -5.13 3.38
C ILE A 13 -3.67 -5.77 4.76
N CYS A 14 -3.75 -7.10 4.82
CA CYS A 14 -3.81 -7.82 6.08
C CYS A 14 -2.46 -7.83 6.80
N VAL A 15 -2.47 -8.11 8.11
CA VAL A 15 -1.25 -8.15 8.96
C VAL A 15 -0.19 -9.10 8.41
N CYS A 16 -0.58 -10.28 7.91
CA CYS A 16 0.36 -11.26 7.36
C CYS A 16 1.08 -10.73 6.11
N CYS A 17 0.35 -10.04 5.21
CA CYS A 17 0.92 -9.41 4.02
C CYS A 17 1.78 -8.20 4.39
N HIS A 18 1.34 -7.42 5.38
CA HIS A 18 2.10 -6.28 5.88
C HIS A 18 3.46 -6.74 6.42
N ASP A 19 3.48 -7.77 7.28
CA ASP A 19 4.72 -8.33 7.81
C ASP A 19 5.66 -8.84 6.71
N SER A 20 5.13 -9.58 5.72
CA SER A 20 5.96 -10.14 4.66
C SER A 20 6.58 -9.07 3.74
N ILE A 21 5.87 -7.98 3.49
CA ILE A 21 6.32 -6.92 2.57
C ILE A 21 7.21 -5.91 3.29
N ASP A 22 6.87 -5.50 4.52
CA ASP A 22 7.61 -4.46 5.23
C ASP A 22 8.86 -5.04 5.92
N ASN A 23 8.69 -6.15 6.63
CA ASN A 23 9.70 -6.73 7.53
C ASN A 23 10.26 -8.09 7.06
N GLY A 24 9.74 -8.65 5.96
CA GLY A 24 10.15 -9.97 5.47
C GLY A 24 11.57 -10.02 4.89
N SER A 25 12.32 -11.07 5.24
CA SER A 25 13.68 -11.33 4.71
C SER A 25 13.73 -12.05 3.37
N LYS A 26 12.56 -12.45 2.84
CA LYS A 26 12.44 -13.28 1.62
C LYS A 26 12.49 -12.49 0.32
N LEU A 27 12.37 -11.17 0.40
CA LEU A 27 12.24 -10.29 -0.75
C LEU A 27 13.39 -9.28 -0.77
N SER A 28 13.91 -9.02 -1.95
CA SER A 28 14.77 -7.87 -2.19
C SER A 28 14.04 -6.56 -1.89
N ARG A 29 14.80 -5.48 -1.75
CA ARG A 29 14.22 -4.14 -1.55
C ARG A 29 13.28 -3.74 -2.70
N ASP A 30 13.65 -4.09 -3.92
CA ASP A 30 12.87 -3.69 -5.10
C ASP A 30 11.59 -4.52 -5.23
N GLU A 31 11.64 -5.81 -4.91
CA GLU A 31 10.42 -6.64 -4.85
C GLU A 31 9.45 -6.14 -3.78
N ARG A 32 9.94 -5.77 -2.60
CA ARG A 32 9.11 -5.18 -1.54
C ARG A 32 8.42 -3.90 -2.01
N ARG A 33 9.17 -3.02 -2.68
CA ARG A 33 8.63 -1.78 -3.27
C ARG A 33 7.57 -2.05 -4.32
N GLN A 34 7.84 -2.93 -5.27
CA GLN A 34 6.89 -3.29 -6.32
C GLN A 34 5.60 -3.89 -5.76
N LEU A 35 5.69 -4.73 -4.72
CA LEU A 35 4.51 -5.29 -4.05
C LEU A 35 3.72 -4.22 -3.30
N MET A 36 4.39 -3.32 -2.59
CA MET A 36 3.73 -2.22 -1.89
C MET A 36 3.05 -1.25 -2.88
N ASP A 37 3.75 -0.85 -3.94
CA ASP A 37 3.20 0.00 -5.01
C ASP A 37 1.95 -0.63 -5.63
N ARG A 38 2.02 -1.93 -5.94
CA ARG A 38 0.86 -2.69 -6.43
C ARG A 38 -0.28 -2.69 -5.42
N ALA A 39 -0.01 -2.88 -4.13
CA ALA A 39 -1.02 -2.90 -3.10
C ALA A 39 -1.70 -1.54 -2.90
N ILE A 40 -0.94 -0.44 -2.97
CA ILE A 40 -1.46 0.93 -2.95
C ILE A 40 -2.39 1.15 -4.14
N VAL A 41 -1.95 0.82 -5.36
CA VAL A 41 -2.76 1.00 -6.57
C VAL A 41 -4.07 0.21 -6.50
N LEU A 42 -4.04 -1.05 -6.05
CA LEU A 42 -5.24 -1.86 -5.87
C LEU A 42 -6.20 -1.27 -4.84
N THR A 43 -5.65 -0.70 -3.76
CA THR A 43 -6.44 0.00 -2.74
C THR A 43 -7.13 1.22 -3.32
N VAL A 44 -6.39 2.08 -4.05
CA VAL A 44 -6.95 3.27 -4.70
C VAL A 44 -8.02 2.90 -5.73
N ILE A 45 -7.81 1.85 -6.54
CA ILE A 45 -8.82 1.34 -7.47
C ILE A 45 -10.11 0.95 -6.73
N GLN A 46 -9.99 0.26 -5.60
CA GLN A 46 -11.16 -0.14 -4.82
C GLN A 46 -11.89 1.07 -4.21
N ILE A 47 -11.16 2.02 -3.64
CA ILE A 47 -11.73 3.26 -3.09
C ILE A 47 -12.43 4.07 -4.19
N ALA A 48 -11.83 4.16 -5.38
CA ALA A 48 -12.43 4.83 -6.53
C ALA A 48 -13.73 4.13 -6.99
N ARG A 49 -13.74 2.80 -7.05
CA ARG A 49 -14.95 2.01 -7.38
C ARG A 49 -16.07 2.19 -6.36
N LEU A 50 -15.73 2.43 -5.10
CA LEU A 50 -16.69 2.72 -4.03
C LEU A 50 -17.19 4.18 -4.04
N GLY A 51 -16.67 5.04 -4.92
CA GLY A 51 -17.04 6.45 -4.97
C GLY A 51 -16.49 7.27 -3.79
N LEU A 52 -15.42 6.79 -3.15
CA LEU A 52 -14.82 7.44 -1.96
C LEU A 52 -13.65 8.38 -2.30
N VAL A 53 -13.32 8.54 -3.59
CA VAL A 53 -12.32 9.51 -4.06
C VAL A 53 -13.03 10.81 -4.45
N VAL A 54 -12.58 11.94 -3.90
CA VAL A 54 -13.07 13.28 -4.25
C VAL A 54 -12.06 14.02 -5.15
N PRO A 55 -12.51 14.88 -6.08
CA PRO A 55 -11.62 15.77 -6.82
C PRO A 55 -10.86 16.72 -5.89
N ALA A 56 -9.66 17.13 -6.30
CA ALA A 56 -8.87 18.17 -5.62
C ALA A 56 -9.45 19.57 -5.83
#